data_AF-A0A2E0QT24-F1
#
_entry.id   AF-A0A2E0QT24-F1
#
_cell.length_a   1.000
_cell.length_b   1.000
_cell.length_c   1.000
_cell.angle_alpha   90.00
_cell.angle_beta   90.00
_cell.angle_gamma   90.00
#
_symmetry.space_group_name_H-M   'P 1'
#
loop_
_entity.id
_entity.type
_entity.pdbx_description
1 polymer ?
#
loop_
_entity_poly.entity_id
_entity_poly.type
_entity_poly.pdbx_seq_one_letter_code
_entity_poly.pdbx_strand_id
1 'polypeptide(L)'
;MPALADIGTVIEVLPWDDIWCKTSDEDCEYLYDHTPFRFRVEGRLEDGQIFFGLFGPITTGPERYRGLICNIMIRGDGSDWRSSQQCQANFKVGPTAAKRDHRFDFRHPEGTTVEGYPVIGRFGSIEVVDEDYPRPSGLPPQVEAIWRGALERELK
;
A
#
# COMPACT_ATOMS: atom_id res chain seq x y z
N MET A 1 -2.74 12.45 17.25
CA MET A 1 -1.99 11.54 16.37
C MET A 1 -2.94 11.09 15.28
N PRO A 2 -2.58 11.26 14.00
CA PRO A 2 -3.44 10.88 12.88
C PRO A 2 -3.62 9.36 12.82
N ALA A 3 -4.85 8.92 12.56
CA ALA A 3 -5.18 7.52 12.33
C ALA A 3 -4.99 7.16 10.86
N LEU A 4 -4.81 5.87 10.57
CA LEU A 4 -4.70 5.37 9.19
C LEU A 4 -5.86 5.86 8.30
N ALA A 5 -7.09 5.87 8.82
CA ALA A 5 -8.29 6.24 8.06
C ALA A 5 -8.58 7.74 7.95
N ASP A 6 -7.68 8.61 8.43
CA ASP A 6 -7.82 10.06 8.33
C ASP A 6 -7.37 10.55 6.95
N ILE A 7 -8.23 11.32 6.28
CA ILE A 7 -7.94 11.89 4.95
C ILE A 7 -6.78 12.89 5.07
N GLY A 8 -5.84 12.83 4.12
CA GLY A 8 -4.64 13.65 4.10
C GLY A 8 -3.44 13.03 4.81
N THR A 9 -3.65 11.95 5.60
CA THR A 9 -2.57 11.22 6.27
C THR A 9 -1.62 10.60 5.25
N VAL A 10 -0.32 10.72 5.50
CA VAL A 10 0.70 10.04 4.71
C VAL A 10 0.96 8.69 5.33
N ILE A 11 0.89 7.66 4.51
CA ILE A 11 1.08 6.27 4.91
C ILE A 11 2.29 5.72 4.17
N GLU A 12 3.18 5.07 4.88
CA GLU A 12 4.27 4.28 4.34
C GLU A 12 3.86 2.80 4.26
N VAL A 13 4.17 2.19 3.13
CA VAL A 13 3.93 0.78 2.85
C VAL A 13 5.28 0.12 2.62
N LEU A 14 5.56 -0.92 3.41
CA LEU A 14 6.75 -1.75 3.26
C LEU A 14 6.32 -3.15 2.78
N PRO A 15 6.61 -3.52 1.52
CA PRO A 15 6.36 -4.87 1.03
C PRO A 15 7.19 -5.91 1.80
N TRP A 16 6.53 -6.95 2.30
CA TRP A 16 7.20 -8.02 3.07
C TRP A 16 7.55 -9.24 2.22
N ASP A 17 7.06 -9.29 0.99
CA ASP A 17 7.15 -10.43 0.09
C ASP A 17 7.24 -9.92 -1.36
N ASP A 18 7.57 -10.80 -2.31
CA ASP A 18 7.76 -10.46 -3.72
C ASP A 18 6.55 -9.73 -4.27
N ILE A 19 6.69 -8.62 -4.96
CA ILE A 19 5.52 -7.98 -5.57
C ILE A 19 5.16 -8.70 -6.87
N TRP A 20 3.86 -8.94 -7.10
CA TRP A 20 3.41 -9.32 -8.45
C TRP A 20 3.03 -8.06 -9.21
N CYS A 21 3.38 -8.00 -10.49
CA CYS A 21 3.11 -6.91 -11.41
C CYS A 21 2.41 -7.45 -12.63
N LYS A 22 1.15 -7.06 -12.81
CA LYS A 22 0.32 -7.42 -13.95
C LYS A 22 0.28 -6.25 -14.94
N THR A 23 0.78 -6.45 -16.16
CA THR A 23 0.80 -5.43 -17.22
C THR A 23 -0.26 -5.65 -18.29
N SER A 24 -0.80 -6.86 -18.38
CA SER A 24 -1.91 -7.24 -19.25
C SER A 24 -2.67 -8.42 -18.60
N ASP A 25 -3.77 -8.89 -19.20
CA ASP A 25 -4.46 -10.07 -18.69
C ASP A 25 -3.63 -11.36 -18.72
N GLU A 26 -2.65 -11.41 -19.63
CA GLU A 26 -1.83 -12.59 -19.89
C GLU A 26 -0.43 -12.47 -19.24
N ASP A 27 0.00 -11.24 -18.93
CA ASP A 27 1.35 -10.96 -18.43
C ASP A 27 1.34 -10.62 -16.94
N CYS A 28 1.98 -11.48 -16.14
CA CYS A 28 2.22 -11.28 -14.72
C CYS A 28 3.67 -11.63 -14.39
N GLU A 29 4.41 -10.65 -13.87
CA GLU A 29 5.79 -10.79 -13.44
C GLU A 29 5.90 -10.71 -11.91
N TYR A 30 6.83 -11.46 -11.34
CA TYR A 30 7.17 -11.39 -9.91
C TYR A 30 8.50 -10.67 -9.74
N LEU A 31 8.51 -9.63 -8.93
CA LEU A 31 9.69 -8.82 -8.64
C LEU A 31 10.06 -8.97 -7.17
N TYR A 32 11.30 -9.37 -6.91
CA TYR A 32 11.89 -9.37 -5.58
C TYR A 32 12.30 -7.93 -5.22
N ASP A 33 11.33 -7.11 -4.83
CA ASP A 33 11.58 -5.73 -4.44
C ASP A 33 10.77 -5.33 -3.20
N HIS A 34 11.51 -5.14 -2.12
CA HIS A 34 11.01 -4.70 -0.82
C HIS A 34 11.16 -3.20 -0.61
N THR A 35 11.43 -2.42 -1.68
CA THR A 35 11.56 -0.98 -1.57
C THR A 35 10.22 -0.38 -1.17
N PRO A 36 10.16 0.24 0.01
CA PRO A 36 8.95 0.88 0.50
C PRO A 36 8.58 2.14 -0.28
N PHE A 37 7.32 2.51 -0.16
CA PHE A 37 6.74 3.67 -0.85
C PHE A 37 5.70 4.34 0.05
N ARG A 38 5.31 5.56 -0.31
CA ARG A 38 4.36 6.38 0.45
C ARG A 38 3.20 6.83 -0.41
N PHE A 39 2.01 6.85 0.16
CA PHE A 39 0.84 7.43 -0.46
C PHE A 39 0.10 8.33 0.54
N ARG A 40 -0.69 9.25 0.01
CA ARG A 40 -1.55 10.12 0.81
C ARG A 40 -2.97 9.60 0.75
N VAL A 41 -3.60 9.41 1.91
CA VAL A 41 -5.00 8.97 1.97
C VAL A 41 -5.89 10.03 1.35
N GLU A 42 -6.58 9.69 0.27
CA GLU A 42 -7.54 10.56 -0.41
C GLU A 42 -8.96 10.19 -0.03
N GLY A 43 -9.23 8.89 0.13
CA GLY A 43 -10.57 8.41 0.43
C GLY A 43 -10.60 7.00 1.03
N ARG A 44 -11.82 6.60 1.36
CA ARG A 44 -12.14 5.28 1.91
C ARG A 44 -12.72 4.41 0.81
N LEU A 45 -12.32 3.14 0.82
CA LEU A 45 -12.93 2.10 0.00
C LEU A 45 -14.14 1.57 0.76
N GLU A 46 -15.31 1.92 0.27
CA GLU A 46 -16.60 1.60 0.87
C GLU A 46 -17.53 0.95 -0.16
N ASP A 47 -18.21 -0.12 0.27
CA ASP A 47 -19.26 -0.79 -0.49
C ASP A 47 -20.53 -0.80 0.36
N GLY A 48 -21.41 0.16 0.10
CA GLY A 48 -22.55 0.46 0.96
C GLY A 48 -22.10 0.91 2.35
N GLN A 49 -22.40 0.11 3.38
CA GLN A 49 -21.98 0.38 4.76
C GLN A 49 -20.68 -0.32 5.15
N ILE A 50 -20.07 -1.08 4.22
CA ILE A 50 -18.89 -1.89 4.50
C ILE A 50 -17.64 -1.11 4.11
N PHE A 51 -16.89 -0.68 5.12
CA PHE A 51 -15.54 -0.17 4.97
C PHE A 51 -14.59 -1.35 4.77
N PHE A 52 -13.85 -1.36 3.65
CA PHE A 52 -12.94 -2.47 3.31
C PHE A 52 -11.51 -2.03 2.99
N GLY A 53 -11.22 -0.72 3.02
CA GLY A 53 -9.86 -0.24 2.77
C GLY A 53 -9.74 1.26 2.60
N LEU A 54 -8.57 1.71 2.18
CA LEU A 54 -8.23 3.11 1.91
C LEU A 54 -7.56 3.21 0.55
N PHE A 55 -7.65 4.38 -0.08
CA PHE A 55 -6.94 4.64 -1.32
C PHE A 55 -6.40 6.06 -1.39
N GLY A 56 -5.39 6.25 -2.24
CA GLY A 56 -4.93 7.55 -2.64
C GLY A 56 -3.64 7.54 -3.45
N PRO A 57 -3.22 8.71 -3.95
CA PRO A 57 -2.09 8.83 -4.87
C PRO A 57 -0.77 8.54 -4.16
N ILE A 58 0.12 7.84 -4.86
CA ILE A 58 1.49 7.61 -4.40
C ILE A 58 2.28 8.92 -4.52
N THR A 59 2.90 9.31 -3.42
CA THR A 59 3.66 10.56 -3.32
C THR A 59 5.16 10.35 -3.44
N THR A 60 5.65 9.16 -3.05
CA THR A 60 7.09 8.84 -3.03
C THR A 60 7.28 7.35 -3.17
N GLY A 61 8.32 6.92 -3.88
CA GLY A 61 8.68 5.52 -4.02
C GLY A 61 9.26 5.23 -5.41
N PRO A 62 9.48 3.94 -5.71
CA PRO A 62 10.03 3.52 -6.99
C PRO A 62 9.24 4.01 -8.22
N GLU A 63 9.95 4.28 -9.32
CA GLU A 63 9.40 4.84 -10.56
C GLU A 63 8.17 4.11 -11.10
N ARG A 64 8.12 2.78 -10.94
CA ARG A 64 6.98 1.94 -11.36
C ARG A 64 5.64 2.33 -10.72
N TYR A 65 5.67 3.04 -9.59
CA TYR A 65 4.48 3.50 -8.88
C TYR A 65 4.08 4.94 -9.22
N ARG A 66 4.87 5.62 -10.05
CA ARG A 66 4.65 7.03 -10.38
C ARG A 66 3.29 7.22 -11.07
N GLY A 67 2.51 8.16 -10.54
CA GLY A 67 1.18 8.48 -11.07
C GLY A 67 0.11 7.43 -10.81
N LEU A 68 0.40 6.40 -9.99
CA LEU A 68 -0.56 5.36 -9.63
C LEU A 68 -1.21 5.64 -8.27
N ILE A 69 -2.35 4.99 -8.06
CA ILE A 69 -3.12 5.02 -6.83
C ILE A 69 -2.79 3.77 -6.03
N CYS A 70 -2.40 3.95 -4.77
CA CYS A 70 -2.30 2.86 -3.82
C CYS A 70 -3.68 2.58 -3.23
N ASN A 71 -4.03 1.31 -3.15
CA ASN A 71 -5.21 0.79 -2.48
C ASN A 71 -4.73 -0.17 -1.40
N ILE A 72 -5.14 0.05 -0.16
CA ILE A 72 -4.84 -0.84 0.96
C ILE A 72 -6.14 -1.44 1.47
N MET A 73 -6.18 -2.76 1.64
CA MET A 73 -7.39 -3.49 1.98
C MET A 73 -7.28 -4.08 3.38
N ILE A 74 -8.34 -3.94 4.17
CA ILE A 74 -8.39 -4.43 5.55
C ILE A 74 -8.12 -5.93 5.56
N ARG A 75 -7.19 -6.34 6.42
CA ARG A 75 -6.96 -7.75 6.74
C ARG A 75 -7.59 -8.09 8.10
N GLY A 76 -7.85 -9.37 8.33
CA GLY A 76 -8.41 -9.89 9.59
C GLY A 76 -7.47 -9.84 10.80
N ASP A 77 -6.46 -8.95 10.83
CA ASP A 77 -5.63 -8.72 12.02
C ASP A 77 -6.44 -8.04 13.16
N GLY A 78 -7.64 -7.55 12.84
CA GLY A 78 -8.55 -6.92 13.79
C GLY A 78 -8.20 -5.46 14.09
N SER A 79 -7.27 -4.87 13.34
CA SER A 79 -6.85 -3.49 13.51
C SER A 79 -8.00 -2.52 13.17
N ASP A 80 -8.40 -1.68 14.13
CA ASP A 80 -9.33 -0.58 13.87
C ASP A 80 -8.58 0.61 13.28
N TRP A 81 -8.63 0.77 11.96
CA TRP A 81 -7.91 1.81 11.22
C TRP A 81 -8.36 3.23 11.55
N ARG A 82 -9.48 3.39 12.29
CA ARG A 82 -9.92 4.70 12.82
C ARG A 82 -9.15 5.13 14.07
N SER A 83 -8.43 4.21 14.70
CA SER A 83 -7.61 4.48 15.89
C SER A 83 -6.18 3.97 15.79
N SER A 84 -5.90 3.04 14.87
CA SER A 84 -4.58 2.47 14.65
C SER A 84 -3.72 3.37 13.78
N GLN A 85 -2.42 3.38 14.08
CA GLN A 85 -1.38 4.05 13.28
C GLN A 85 -0.53 3.07 12.48
N GLN A 86 -0.59 1.79 12.82
CA GLN A 86 0.14 0.71 12.13
C GLN A 86 -0.77 -0.51 11.97
N CYS A 87 -0.61 -1.24 10.87
CA CYS A 87 -1.27 -2.52 10.66
C CYS A 87 -0.54 -3.35 9.60
N GLN A 88 -1.04 -4.56 9.36
CA GLN A 88 -0.63 -5.37 8.23
C GLN A 88 -1.78 -5.44 7.22
N ALA A 89 -1.50 -5.17 5.95
CA ALA A 89 -2.56 -5.19 4.94
C ALA A 89 -2.08 -5.65 3.57
N ASN A 90 -3.05 -6.10 2.78
CA ASN A 90 -2.82 -6.32 1.37
C ASN A 90 -2.88 -4.97 0.66
N PHE A 91 -2.04 -4.79 -0.36
CA PHE A 91 -2.08 -3.58 -1.17
C PHE A 91 -2.19 -3.93 -2.65
N LYS A 92 -2.84 -3.04 -3.40
CA LYS A 92 -2.89 -3.00 -4.86
C LYS A 92 -2.63 -1.59 -5.33
N VAL A 93 -1.62 -1.42 -6.15
CA VAL A 93 -1.26 -0.18 -6.81
C VAL A 93 -1.67 -0.29 -8.27
N GLY A 94 -2.42 0.69 -8.76
CA GLY A 94 -2.81 0.73 -10.17
C GLY A 94 -3.45 2.06 -10.56
N PRO A 95 -4.05 2.16 -11.75
CA PRO A 95 -4.52 3.44 -12.28
C PRO A 95 -5.76 3.98 -11.57
N THR A 96 -6.49 3.13 -10.86
CA THR A 96 -7.80 3.45 -10.28
C THR A 96 -7.94 2.97 -8.84
N ALA A 97 -8.94 3.52 -8.15
CA ALA A 97 -9.35 3.02 -6.84
C ALA A 97 -9.95 1.61 -6.97
N ALA A 98 -9.62 0.73 -6.01
CA ALA A 98 -10.08 -0.64 -6.01
C ALA A 98 -11.59 -0.73 -5.78
N LYS A 99 -12.26 -1.61 -6.52
CA LYS A 99 -13.67 -1.95 -6.32
C LYS A 99 -13.78 -3.32 -5.68
N ARG A 100 -14.88 -3.57 -4.97
CA ARG A 100 -15.14 -4.90 -4.41
C ARG A 100 -15.52 -5.87 -5.51
N ASP A 101 -14.97 -7.08 -5.43
CA ASP A 101 -15.47 -8.23 -6.17
C ASP A 101 -16.31 -9.10 -5.24
N HIS A 102 -17.61 -9.15 -5.50
CA HIS A 102 -18.56 -9.89 -4.66
C HIS A 102 -18.48 -11.41 -4.82
N ARG A 103 -17.67 -11.92 -5.77
CA ARG A 103 -17.42 -13.37 -5.92
C ARG A 103 -16.57 -13.93 -4.79
N PHE A 104 -15.81 -13.07 -4.11
CA PHE A 104 -14.92 -13.46 -3.03
C PHE A 104 -15.14 -12.59 -1.78
N ASP A 105 -14.65 -13.05 -0.64
CA ASP A 105 -14.55 -12.21 0.55
C ASP A 105 -13.58 -11.05 0.27
N PHE A 106 -13.87 -9.84 0.73
CA PHE A 106 -13.02 -8.66 0.45
C PHE A 106 -11.61 -8.79 1.05
N ARG A 107 -11.42 -9.67 2.04
CA ARG A 107 -10.11 -10.00 2.62
C ARG A 107 -9.29 -10.95 1.74
N HIS A 108 -9.91 -11.58 0.75
CA HIS A 108 -9.23 -12.40 -0.24
C HIS A 108 -8.47 -11.50 -1.23
N PRO A 109 -7.29 -11.92 -1.74
CA PRO A 109 -6.57 -11.15 -2.75
C PRO A 109 -7.41 -10.84 -4.00
N GLU A 110 -8.35 -11.71 -4.36
CA GLU A 110 -9.29 -11.51 -5.48
C GLU A 110 -10.61 -10.85 -5.07
N GLY A 111 -10.81 -10.53 -3.78
CA GLY A 111 -12.00 -9.83 -3.28
C GLY A 111 -12.10 -8.36 -3.69
N THR A 112 -11.09 -7.88 -4.43
CA THR A 112 -11.06 -6.53 -4.98
C THR A 112 -10.52 -6.56 -6.42
N THR A 113 -10.93 -5.59 -7.23
CA THR A 113 -10.44 -5.39 -8.59
C THR A 113 -9.97 -3.95 -8.77
N VAL A 114 -8.91 -3.76 -9.57
CA VAL A 114 -8.44 -2.44 -10.00
C VAL A 114 -8.56 -2.42 -11.51
N GLU A 115 -9.19 -1.40 -12.07
CA GLU A 115 -9.38 -1.27 -13.51
C GLU A 115 -8.12 -0.67 -14.15
N GLY A 116 -7.74 -1.23 -15.31
CA GLY A 116 -6.57 -0.81 -16.09
C GLY A 116 -5.28 -1.52 -15.70
N TYR A 117 -4.19 -1.12 -16.34
CA TYR A 117 -2.85 -1.64 -16.14
C TYR A 117 -1.83 -0.49 -16.03
N PRO A 118 -0.70 -0.67 -15.33
CA PRO A 118 -0.30 -1.87 -14.58
C PRO A 118 -1.04 -2.01 -13.24
N VAL A 119 -1.17 -3.25 -12.75
CA VAL A 119 -1.64 -3.53 -11.39
C VAL A 119 -0.55 -4.27 -10.64
N ILE A 120 -0.10 -3.71 -9.53
CA ILE A 120 0.95 -4.28 -8.68
C ILE A 120 0.34 -4.58 -7.33
N GLY A 121 0.57 -5.75 -6.76
CA GLY A 121 0.05 -6.03 -5.42
C GLY A 121 0.86 -7.08 -4.69
N ARG A 122 0.66 -7.11 -3.37
CA ARG A 122 1.14 -8.16 -2.46
C ARG A 122 0.60 -7.86 -1.05
N PHE A 123 1.49 -7.95 -0.07
CA PHE A 123 1.27 -7.85 1.34
C PHE A 123 2.46 -7.11 1.98
N GLY A 124 2.18 -6.30 3.01
CA GLY A 124 3.20 -5.55 3.70
C GLY A 124 2.71 -4.95 5.01
N SER A 125 3.65 -4.32 5.73
CA SER A 125 3.31 -3.44 6.84
C SER A 125 2.94 -2.05 6.35
N ILE A 126 2.02 -1.43 7.08
CA ILE A 126 1.49 -0.12 6.81
C ILE A 126 1.61 0.71 8.07
N GLU A 127 2.09 1.94 7.92
CA GLU A 127 2.26 2.85 9.05
C GLU A 127 2.05 4.30 8.66
N VAL A 128 1.47 5.08 9.58
CA VAL A 128 1.33 6.52 9.48
C VAL A 128 2.69 7.21 9.65
N VAL A 129 3.04 8.10 8.73
CA VAL A 129 4.25 8.94 8.80
C VAL A 129 3.85 10.40 8.94
N ASP A 130 4.38 11.07 9.96
CA ASP A 130 4.16 12.49 10.27
C ASP A 130 5.52 13.21 10.45
N GLU A 131 5.56 14.55 10.36
CA GLU A 131 6.74 15.36 10.71
C GLU A 131 7.22 15.09 12.14
N ASP A 132 6.29 14.80 13.06
CA ASP A 132 6.57 14.42 14.47
C ASP A 132 6.89 12.91 14.66
N TYR A 133 6.76 12.09 13.61
CA TYR A 133 7.06 10.65 13.64
C TYR A 133 7.88 10.23 12.41
N PRO A 134 9.14 10.69 12.29
CA PRO A 134 10.01 10.27 11.21
C PRO A 134 10.45 8.81 11.41
N ARG A 135 9.81 7.91 10.65
CA ARG A 135 10.02 6.45 10.59
C ARG A 135 9.69 5.70 11.89
N PRO A 136 9.08 4.50 11.82
CA PRO A 136 9.17 3.54 12.92
C PRO A 136 10.63 3.22 13.25
N SER A 137 11.06 3.55 14.45
CA SER A 137 12.26 2.95 15.04
C SER A 137 11.98 1.46 15.29
N GLY A 138 12.61 0.57 14.54
CA GLY A 138 12.53 -0.87 14.81
C GLY A 138 12.48 -1.82 13.61
N LEU A 139 12.63 -1.34 12.37
CA LEU A 139 12.76 -2.26 11.23
C LEU A 139 14.04 -3.12 11.38
N PRO A 140 14.00 -4.41 10.97
CA PRO A 140 15.20 -5.24 10.95
C PRO A 140 16.33 -4.54 10.18
N PRO A 141 17.60 -4.64 10.63
CA PRO A 141 18.74 -3.92 10.03
C PRO A 141 18.89 -4.10 8.51
N GLN A 142 18.36 -5.20 7.97
CA GLN A 142 18.36 -5.53 6.55
C GLN A 142 17.48 -4.57 5.73
N VAL A 143 16.36 -4.12 6.28
CA VAL A 143 15.44 -3.16 5.64
C VAL A 143 15.99 -1.74 5.72
N GLU A 144 16.69 -1.39 6.82
CA GLU A 144 17.42 -0.12 6.91
C GLU A 144 18.50 0.02 5.83
N ALA A 145 19.17 -1.08 5.48
CA ALA A 145 20.21 -1.09 4.45
C ALA A 145 19.64 -0.86 3.04
N ILE A 146 18.46 -1.44 2.72
CA ILE A 146 17.77 -1.21 1.44
C ILE A 146 17.40 0.28 1.30
N TRP A 147 16.92 0.89 2.38
CA TRP A 147 16.60 2.31 2.41
C TRP A 147 17.80 3.24 2.21
N ARG A 148 18.91 3.02 2.94
CA ARG A 148 20.12 3.83 2.72
C ARG A 148 20.61 3.71 1.28
N GLY A 149 20.58 2.50 0.74
CA GLY A 149 20.96 2.23 -0.65
C GLY A 149 20.03 2.86 -1.69
N ALA A 150 18.74 3.02 -1.40
CA ALA A 150 17.78 3.69 -2.30
C ALA A 150 17.92 5.22 -2.24
N LEU A 151 18.05 5.80 -1.04
CA LEU A 151 18.21 7.24 -0.84
C LEU A 151 19.51 7.78 -1.46
N GLU A 152 20.61 7.01 -1.38
CA GLU A 152 21.89 7.36 -1.99
C GLU A 152 21.89 7.28 -3.53
N ARG A 153 20.93 6.56 -4.13
CA ARG A 153 20.78 6.47 -5.59
C ARG A 153 19.96 7.60 -6.19
N GLU A 154 19.06 8.22 -5.43
CA GLU A 154 18.29 9.39 -5.89
C GLU A 154 19.06 10.72 -5.76
N LEU A 155 20.14 10.75 -4.97
CA LEU A 155 20.99 11.93 -4.75
C LEU A 155 22.23 11.99 -5.67
N LYS A 156 22.34 11.09 -6.66
CA LYS A 156 23.40 11.08 -7.69
C LYS A 156 22.80 11.28 -9.06
#